data_AF-A0A5E4FGE1-F1
#
_entry.id   AF-A0A5E4FGE1-F1
#
_cell.length_a   1.000
_cell.length_b   1.000
_cell.length_c   1.000
_cell.angle_alpha   90.00
_cell.angle_beta   90.00
_cell.angle_gamma   90.00
#
_symmetry.space_group_name_H-M   'P 1'
#
loop_
_entity.id
_entity.type
_entity.pdbx_description
1 polymer ?
#
loop_
_entity_poly.entity_id
_entity_poly.type
_entity_poly.pdbx_seq_one_letter_code
_entity_poly.pdbx_strand_id
1 'polypeptide(L)'
;MFTLRAAVMWTVNDFPAYAMVSGWSTKGYMACPVCKEDVTSGWHAGKVCYLGHRRWLPWDHEWREKDKEFDGNTERRLRPREWSGDEILEQLNRLDFAPFGKTVSRTRPSTHMNWTHKPMFFELPYWSKLKLRHNLDVMHVEKNVFDTLVGTILDIEGKTKDTIKARLDLERMGIRRGLWMNRDSDKARRDLAFFSMKPNDKKEFLKFVSSVKFPDGYVSNIARCVNVDGGKFTRLKSHDCHVFMQRLLPVGIRHLLPEDVVKPIMLLSRFFSQLTAKTLRKTDMFQLRHDIVQVLCKFEMIFPPAFFTSMMHVMVHLPEEALLAGPVNYRWMYPIE
;
A
#
# COMPACT_ATOMS: atom_id res chain seq x y z
N MET A 1 -38.26 0.85 -31.84
CA MET A 1 -37.00 0.11 -31.60
C MET A 1 -35.96 1.13 -31.17
N PHE A 2 -35.40 1.05 -29.96
CA PHE A 2 -34.35 1.98 -29.52
C PHE A 2 -32.98 1.33 -29.71
N THR A 3 -32.00 2.09 -30.17
CA THR A 3 -30.61 1.62 -30.26
C THR A 3 -29.92 1.89 -28.93
N LEU A 4 -29.72 0.85 -28.12
CA LEU A 4 -28.87 0.94 -26.92
C LEU A 4 -27.40 1.01 -27.34
N ARG A 5 -26.65 1.95 -26.75
CA ARG A 5 -25.19 2.00 -26.85
C ARG A 5 -24.61 1.88 -25.44
N ALA A 6 -23.59 1.05 -25.28
CA ALA A 6 -22.89 0.86 -24.01
C ALA A 6 -21.40 1.14 -24.20
N ALA A 7 -20.76 1.67 -23.16
CA ALA A 7 -19.32 1.87 -23.10
C ALA A 7 -18.80 1.45 -21.73
N VAL A 8 -17.63 0.82 -21.70
CA VAL A 8 -16.93 0.48 -20.46
C VAL A 8 -16.11 1.69 -20.04
N MET A 9 -16.48 2.31 -18.93
CA MET A 9 -15.76 3.49 -18.42
C MET A 9 -14.43 3.11 -17.76
N TRP A 10 -14.44 2.06 -16.94
CA TRP A 10 -13.28 1.52 -16.23
C TRP A 10 -13.63 0.17 -15.57
N THR A 11 -12.63 -0.53 -15.03
CA THR A 11 -12.83 -1.67 -14.12
C THR A 11 -12.45 -1.32 -12.68
N VAL A 12 -12.99 -2.03 -11.69
CA VAL A 12 -12.61 -1.91 -10.26
C VAL A 12 -12.09 -3.28 -9.83
N ASN A 13 -10.87 -3.34 -9.30
CA ASN A 13 -10.21 -4.62 -9.09
C ASN A 13 -9.36 -4.59 -7.82
N ASP A 14 -9.35 -5.70 -7.10
CA ASP A 14 -8.26 -5.98 -6.19
C ASP A 14 -6.93 -6.11 -6.98
N PHE A 15 -5.79 -6.05 -6.28
CA PHE A 15 -4.49 -6.01 -6.97
C PHE A 15 -4.16 -7.30 -7.75
N PRO A 16 -4.53 -8.51 -7.29
CA PRO A 16 -4.45 -9.72 -8.11
C PRO A 16 -5.30 -9.67 -9.40
N ALA A 17 -6.58 -9.30 -9.32
CA ALA A 17 -7.44 -9.20 -10.51
C ALA A 17 -6.98 -8.07 -11.44
N TYR A 18 -6.40 -6.99 -10.90
CA TYR A 18 -5.78 -5.93 -11.70
C TYR A 18 -4.77 -6.52 -12.70
N ALA A 19 -3.97 -7.51 -12.31
CA ALA A 19 -3.02 -8.15 -13.24
C ALA A 19 -3.72 -8.82 -14.43
N MET A 20 -4.87 -9.42 -14.17
CA MET A 20 -5.65 -10.13 -15.19
C MET A 20 -6.35 -9.16 -16.14
N VAL A 21 -6.83 -8.01 -15.68
CA VAL A 21 -7.53 -7.06 -16.56
C VAL A 21 -6.58 -6.10 -17.28
N SER A 22 -5.42 -5.81 -16.69
CA SER A 22 -4.46 -4.86 -17.26
C SER A 22 -3.38 -5.51 -18.11
N GLY A 23 -3.19 -6.83 -18.00
CA GLY A 23 -2.09 -7.54 -18.65
C GLY A 23 -0.74 -7.37 -17.97
N TRP A 24 -0.60 -6.45 -17.01
CA TRP A 24 0.64 -6.19 -16.29
C TRP A 24 0.70 -6.99 -14.99
N SER A 25 1.76 -7.78 -14.78
CA SER A 25 1.85 -8.62 -13.58
C SER A 25 1.96 -7.78 -12.30
N THR A 26 1.11 -8.04 -11.31
CA THR A 26 1.17 -7.38 -10.00
C THR A 26 2.09 -8.10 -9.00
N LYS A 27 3.07 -8.86 -9.52
CA LYS A 27 4.09 -9.61 -8.74
C LYS A 27 5.50 -9.22 -9.19
N GLY A 28 6.48 -9.46 -8.31
CA GLY A 28 7.90 -9.21 -8.60
C GLY A 28 8.28 -7.73 -8.55
N TYR A 29 9.49 -7.40 -8.99
CA TYR A 29 10.07 -6.06 -8.86
C TYR A 29 9.26 -4.95 -9.56
N MET A 30 8.47 -5.29 -10.58
CA MET A 30 7.74 -4.33 -11.41
C MET A 30 6.23 -4.36 -11.14
N ALA A 31 5.78 -4.77 -9.96
CA ALA A 31 4.35 -5.02 -9.72
C ALA A 31 3.42 -3.82 -9.93
N CYS A 32 3.91 -2.58 -9.79
CA CYS A 32 3.08 -1.41 -9.95
C CYS A 32 2.71 -1.20 -11.43
N PRO A 33 1.42 -1.28 -11.81
CA PRO A 33 1.01 -1.13 -13.21
C PRO A 33 1.08 0.32 -13.72
N VAL A 34 1.16 1.29 -12.80
CA VAL A 34 1.25 2.73 -13.08
C VAL A 34 2.71 3.13 -13.28
N CYS A 35 3.59 2.83 -12.33
CA CYS A 35 5.03 3.13 -12.40
C CYS A 35 5.80 2.20 -13.37
N LYS A 36 5.27 1.00 -13.62
CA LYS A 36 5.85 -0.02 -14.50
C LYS A 36 7.32 -0.33 -14.20
N GLU A 37 8.20 -0.30 -15.20
CA GLU A 37 9.63 -0.53 -15.07
C GLU A 37 10.35 0.53 -14.24
N ASP A 38 9.73 1.70 -14.05
CA ASP A 38 10.29 2.81 -13.30
C ASP A 38 9.87 2.79 -11.82
N VAL A 39 9.22 1.71 -11.36
CA VAL A 39 8.98 1.52 -9.92
C VAL A 39 10.30 1.24 -9.19
N THR A 40 10.51 1.88 -8.04
CA THR A 40 11.66 1.59 -7.19
C THR A 40 11.34 0.43 -6.26
N SER A 41 12.05 -0.69 -6.44
CA SER A 41 11.87 -1.90 -5.64
C SER A 41 13.20 -2.59 -5.33
N GLY A 42 13.21 -3.41 -4.29
CA GLY A 42 14.39 -4.12 -3.80
C GLY A 42 14.02 -5.40 -3.06
N TRP A 43 14.99 -6.32 -2.93
CA TRP A 43 14.79 -7.57 -2.20
C TRP A 43 15.20 -7.41 -0.74
N HIS A 44 14.21 -7.42 0.15
CA HIS A 44 14.41 -7.28 1.59
C HIS A 44 13.54 -8.28 2.35
N ALA A 45 14.11 -8.85 3.40
CA ALA A 45 13.50 -9.82 4.30
C ALA A 45 12.91 -11.04 3.58
N GLY A 46 13.50 -11.44 2.45
CA GLY A 46 13.04 -12.57 1.64
C GLY A 46 11.85 -12.27 0.73
N LYS A 47 11.60 -10.99 0.40
CA LYS A 47 10.54 -10.58 -0.52
C LYS A 47 10.89 -9.28 -1.25
N VAL A 48 10.14 -8.98 -2.30
CA VAL A 48 10.18 -7.68 -2.98
C VAL A 48 9.49 -6.62 -2.13
N CYS A 49 10.15 -5.49 -1.93
CA CYS A 49 9.65 -4.30 -1.25
C CYS A 49 9.77 -3.08 -2.18
N TYR A 50 8.93 -2.07 -1.97
CA TYR A 50 8.78 -0.92 -2.87
C TYR A 50 9.10 0.37 -2.12
N LEU A 51 10.30 0.91 -2.34
CA LEU A 51 10.82 2.07 -1.62
C LEU A 51 10.90 3.28 -2.57
N GLY A 52 11.58 4.34 -2.15
CA GLY A 52 11.89 5.46 -3.03
C GLY A 52 10.72 6.41 -3.21
N HIS A 53 9.80 6.49 -2.23
CA HIS A 53 8.71 7.46 -2.27
C HIS A 53 9.21 8.92 -2.26
N ARG A 54 10.47 9.15 -1.87
CA ARG A 54 11.17 10.44 -2.02
C ARG A 54 11.18 10.96 -3.45
N ARG A 55 11.04 10.10 -4.47
CA ARG A 55 10.93 10.51 -5.88
C ARG A 55 9.73 11.41 -6.16
N TRP A 56 8.70 11.38 -5.32
CA TRP A 56 7.51 12.26 -5.42
C TRP A 56 7.63 13.56 -4.63
N LEU A 57 8.69 13.76 -3.84
CA LEU A 57 8.93 15.03 -3.17
C LEU A 57 9.39 16.10 -4.17
N PRO A 58 9.22 17.41 -3.87
CA PRO A 58 9.88 18.48 -4.61
C PRO A 58 11.40 18.24 -4.77
N TRP A 59 11.99 18.76 -5.85
CA TRP A 59 13.40 18.51 -6.19
C TRP A 59 14.37 19.01 -5.11
N ASP A 60 14.04 20.14 -4.50
CA ASP A 60 14.78 20.84 -3.45
C ASP A 60 14.41 20.39 -2.02
N HIS A 61 13.57 19.35 -1.88
CA HIS A 61 13.12 18.89 -0.58
C HIS A 61 14.27 18.24 0.22
N GLU A 62 14.51 18.70 1.45
CA GLU A 62 15.62 18.25 2.31
C GLU A 62 15.74 16.73 2.46
N TRP A 63 14.63 16.00 2.55
CA TRP A 63 14.65 14.54 2.71
C TRP A 63 15.25 13.79 1.52
N ARG A 64 15.34 14.41 0.33
CA ARG A 64 16.08 13.83 -0.79
C ARG A 64 17.58 13.65 -0.47
N GLU A 65 18.14 14.46 0.42
CA GLU A 65 19.54 14.38 0.87
C GLU A 65 19.79 13.39 2.00
N LYS A 66 18.74 12.98 2.73
CA LYS A 66 18.84 12.20 3.98
C LYS A 66 19.11 10.71 3.76
N ASP A 67 20.22 10.35 3.12
CA ASP A 67 20.63 8.98 2.83
C ASP A 67 20.46 7.99 4.01
N LYS A 68 21.06 8.29 5.17
CA LYS A 68 21.10 7.41 6.35
C LYS A 68 19.76 7.19 7.04
N GLU A 69 18.83 8.14 6.89
CA GLU A 69 17.48 8.02 7.46
C GLU A 69 16.60 7.12 6.57
N PHE A 70 16.87 7.09 5.26
CA PHE A 70 16.11 6.33 4.27
C PHE A 70 16.80 5.00 3.92
N ASP A 71 17.30 4.85 2.69
CA ASP A 71 17.79 3.62 2.08
C ASP A 71 19.31 3.59 1.88
N GLY A 72 20.03 4.56 2.46
CA GLY A 72 21.47 4.72 2.32
C GLY A 72 21.90 5.51 1.07
N ASN A 73 20.97 6.05 0.29
CA ASN A 73 21.29 6.81 -0.92
C ASN A 73 20.67 8.21 -0.92
N THR A 74 21.29 9.16 -1.61
CA THR A 74 20.65 10.43 -1.97
C THR A 74 19.68 10.23 -3.13
N GLU A 75 18.48 10.82 -3.07
CA GLU A 75 17.47 10.67 -4.11
C GLU A 75 17.57 11.79 -5.17
N ARG A 76 18.17 11.46 -6.30
CA ARG A 76 18.37 12.35 -7.47
C ARG A 76 17.44 12.04 -8.64
N ARG A 77 16.60 11.01 -8.55
CA ARG A 77 15.73 10.60 -9.65
C ARG A 77 14.44 11.43 -9.66
N LEU A 78 13.88 11.57 -10.86
CA LEU A 78 12.56 12.14 -11.06
C LEU A 78 11.47 11.17 -10.60
N ARG A 79 10.26 11.68 -10.35
CA ARG A 79 9.07 10.83 -10.16
C ARG A 79 8.90 9.88 -11.36
N PRO A 80 8.36 8.65 -11.16
CA PRO A 80 8.11 7.76 -12.27
C PRO A 80 7.29 8.40 -13.38
N ARG A 81 7.65 8.10 -14.62
CA ARG A 81 6.93 8.61 -15.80
C ARG A 81 5.50 8.06 -15.85
N GLU A 82 4.57 8.92 -16.27
CA GLU A 82 3.19 8.52 -16.59
C GLU A 82 3.09 7.98 -18.02
N TRP A 83 2.35 6.88 -18.18
CA TRP A 83 2.15 6.22 -19.47
C TRP A 83 0.76 6.50 -20.03
N SER A 84 0.69 7.01 -21.26
CA SER A 84 -0.58 7.12 -21.99
C SER A 84 -1.08 5.73 -22.40
N GLY A 85 -2.40 5.61 -22.64
CA GLY A 85 -2.96 4.36 -23.12
C GLY A 85 -2.53 4.01 -24.54
N ASP A 86 -2.21 5.02 -25.37
CA ASP A 86 -1.70 4.82 -26.73
C ASP A 86 -0.27 4.23 -26.71
N GLU A 87 0.62 4.75 -25.86
CA GLU A 87 1.97 4.19 -25.68
C GLU A 87 1.92 2.75 -25.16
N ILE A 88 0.99 2.45 -24.24
CA ILE A 88 0.77 1.09 -23.76
C ILE A 88 0.27 0.18 -24.89
N LEU A 89 -0.66 0.65 -25.71
CA LEU A 89 -1.15 -0.11 -26.85
C LEU A 89 -0.03 -0.38 -27.87
N GLU A 90 0.83 0.61 -28.13
CA GLU A 90 1.99 0.46 -29.00
C GLU A 90 2.96 -0.60 -28.45
N GLN A 91 3.28 -0.57 -27.15
CA GLN A 91 4.08 -1.63 -26.52
C GLN A 91 3.44 -3.00 -26.70
N LEU A 92 2.15 -3.14 -26.39
CA LEU A 92 1.43 -4.40 -26.50
C LEU A 92 1.38 -4.94 -27.94
N ASN A 93 1.29 -4.06 -28.95
CA ASN A 93 1.29 -4.45 -30.36
C ASN A 93 2.65 -4.97 -30.85
N ARG A 94 3.74 -4.66 -30.15
CA ARG A 94 5.10 -5.14 -30.46
C ARG A 94 5.41 -6.49 -29.81
N LEU A 95 4.52 -7.02 -28.97
CA LEU A 95 4.72 -8.25 -28.22
C LEU A 95 3.86 -9.39 -28.77
N ASP A 96 4.49 -10.54 -29.00
CA ASP A 96 3.80 -11.76 -29.40
C ASP A 96 3.30 -12.52 -28.16
N PHE A 97 1.99 -12.56 -27.95
CA PHE A 97 1.38 -13.29 -26.84
C PHE A 97 0.89 -14.66 -27.31
N ALA A 98 1.15 -15.69 -26.49
CA ALA A 98 0.61 -17.02 -26.75
C ALA A 98 -0.93 -17.02 -26.58
N PRO A 99 -1.67 -17.86 -27.32
CA PRO A 99 -3.11 -18.00 -27.13
C PRO A 99 -3.46 -18.45 -25.71
N PHE A 100 -4.52 -17.87 -25.14
CA PHE A 100 -5.06 -18.26 -23.84
C PHE A 100 -5.48 -19.74 -23.81
N GLY A 101 -5.22 -20.44 -22.70
CA GLY A 101 -5.82 -21.75 -22.41
C GLY A 101 -5.05 -23.00 -22.84
N LYS A 102 -3.86 -22.89 -23.45
CA LYS A 102 -2.99 -24.07 -23.67
C LYS A 102 -2.04 -24.28 -22.51
N THR A 103 -1.88 -25.54 -22.09
CA THR A 103 -0.93 -26.03 -21.08
C THR A 103 0.50 -25.78 -21.56
N VAL A 104 0.97 -24.54 -21.47
CA VAL A 104 2.38 -24.24 -21.66
C VAL A 104 2.87 -23.59 -20.39
N SER A 105 3.59 -24.38 -19.60
CA SER A 105 4.62 -23.86 -18.70
C SER A 105 5.59 -23.06 -19.56
N ARG A 106 5.34 -21.76 -19.70
CA ARG A 106 6.20 -20.87 -20.45
C ARG A 106 6.69 -19.79 -19.51
N THR A 107 7.92 -19.96 -19.06
CA THR A 107 8.75 -18.86 -18.58
C THR A 107 8.54 -17.68 -19.51
N ARG A 108 8.10 -16.55 -18.97
CA ARG A 108 7.83 -15.34 -19.73
C ARG A 108 9.11 -14.95 -20.49
N PRO A 109 9.05 -14.67 -21.81
CA PRO A 109 10.23 -14.18 -22.52
C PRO A 109 10.69 -12.86 -21.90
N SER A 110 12.00 -12.64 -21.83
CA SER A 110 12.58 -11.42 -21.26
C SER A 110 12.11 -10.15 -21.99
N THR A 111 11.81 -10.26 -23.29
CA THR A 111 11.29 -9.19 -24.14
C THR A 111 9.92 -8.67 -23.70
N HIS A 112 9.09 -9.51 -23.06
CA HIS A 112 7.78 -9.10 -22.56
C HIS A 112 7.84 -8.27 -21.27
N MET A 113 9.02 -8.13 -20.67
CA MET A 113 9.21 -7.44 -19.39
C MET A 113 8.21 -7.98 -18.34
N ASN A 114 7.24 -7.14 -17.94
CA ASN A 114 6.21 -7.51 -16.99
C ASN A 114 4.81 -7.76 -17.57
N TRP A 115 4.68 -7.71 -18.90
CA TRP A 115 3.44 -8.04 -19.61
C TRP A 115 3.19 -9.55 -19.63
N THR A 116 1.94 -9.94 -19.40
CA THR A 116 1.50 -11.34 -19.38
C THR A 116 0.64 -11.69 -20.58
N HIS A 117 -0.14 -10.73 -21.05
CA HIS A 117 -1.02 -10.85 -22.20
C HIS A 117 -1.41 -9.44 -22.69
N LYS A 118 -1.99 -9.37 -23.89
CA LYS A 118 -2.69 -8.17 -24.38
C LYS A 118 -4.13 -8.20 -23.86
N PRO A 119 -4.58 -7.20 -23.08
CA PRO A 119 -5.95 -7.16 -22.60
C PRO A 119 -6.95 -6.98 -23.73
N MET A 120 -8.04 -7.74 -23.70
CA MET A 120 -9.13 -7.65 -24.68
C MET A 120 -9.76 -6.25 -24.73
N PHE A 121 -9.72 -5.50 -23.63
CA PHE A 121 -10.23 -4.12 -23.62
C PHE A 121 -9.58 -3.20 -24.66
N PHE A 122 -8.35 -3.48 -25.10
CA PHE A 122 -7.71 -2.72 -26.19
C PHE A 122 -8.31 -2.98 -27.58
N GLU A 123 -9.26 -3.90 -27.71
CA GLU A 123 -10.10 -4.04 -28.91
C GLU A 123 -11.18 -2.94 -28.97
N LEU A 124 -11.51 -2.31 -27.84
CA LEU A 124 -12.44 -1.18 -27.81
C LEU A 124 -11.73 0.07 -28.37
N PRO A 125 -12.26 0.74 -29.42
CA PRO A 125 -11.57 1.82 -30.12
C PRO A 125 -11.16 3.02 -29.26
N TYR A 126 -11.85 3.23 -28.13
CA TYR A 126 -11.62 4.35 -27.22
C TYR A 126 -10.78 3.99 -25.98
N TRP A 127 -10.46 2.72 -25.76
CA TRP A 127 -9.84 2.28 -24.49
C TRP A 127 -8.48 2.92 -24.23
N SER A 128 -7.65 3.04 -25.27
CA SER A 128 -6.34 3.70 -25.18
C SER A 128 -6.45 5.20 -24.86
N LYS A 129 -7.61 5.80 -25.10
CA LYS A 129 -7.88 7.22 -24.85
C LYS A 129 -8.34 7.50 -23.41
N LEU A 130 -8.70 6.47 -22.65
CA LEU A 130 -9.10 6.63 -21.25
C LEU A 130 -7.89 6.95 -20.37
N LYS A 131 -7.97 8.03 -19.60
CA LYS A 131 -6.93 8.41 -18.61
C LYS A 131 -6.85 7.42 -17.45
N LEU A 132 -7.99 6.86 -17.04
CA LEU A 132 -8.08 5.81 -16.03
C LEU A 132 -8.86 4.64 -16.62
N ARG A 133 -8.20 3.48 -16.72
CA ARG A 133 -8.78 2.24 -17.30
C ARG A 133 -9.17 1.23 -16.23
N HIS A 134 -8.36 1.15 -15.19
CA HIS A 134 -8.51 0.19 -14.11
C HIS A 134 -8.31 0.94 -12.80
N ASN A 135 -9.27 0.81 -11.88
CA ASN A 135 -9.23 1.39 -10.55
C ASN A 135 -8.71 0.35 -9.59
N LEU A 136 -7.90 0.80 -8.63
CA LEU A 136 -7.56 0.01 -7.47
C LEU A 136 -8.74 -0.01 -6.51
N ASP A 137 -9.11 -1.19 -6.05
CA ASP A 137 -10.09 -1.31 -4.99
C ASP A 137 -9.52 -0.80 -3.67
N VAL A 138 -9.92 0.42 -3.30
CA VAL A 138 -9.45 1.12 -2.10
C VAL A 138 -9.75 0.34 -0.82
N MET A 139 -10.87 -0.40 -0.77
CA MET A 139 -11.20 -1.25 0.38
C MET A 139 -10.09 -2.28 0.64
N HIS A 140 -9.66 -2.99 -0.40
CA HIS A 140 -8.60 -3.98 -0.30
C HIS A 140 -7.25 -3.36 0.02
N VAL A 141 -6.93 -2.20 -0.59
CA VAL A 141 -5.70 -1.46 -0.28
C VAL A 141 -5.67 -1.05 1.19
N GLU A 142 -6.72 -0.37 1.68
CA GLU A 142 -6.83 0.09 3.06
C GLU A 142 -6.73 -1.07 4.05
N LYS A 143 -7.41 -2.20 3.78
CA LYS A 143 -7.30 -3.41 4.61
C LYS A 143 -5.86 -3.93 4.67
N ASN A 144 -5.17 -4.05 3.54
CA ASN A 144 -3.79 -4.56 3.50
C ASN A 144 -2.82 -3.62 4.22
N VAL A 145 -3.03 -2.32 4.09
CA VAL A 145 -2.26 -1.28 4.79
C VAL A 145 -2.50 -1.37 6.29
N PHE A 146 -3.76 -1.49 6.71
CA PHE A 146 -4.14 -1.70 8.11
C PHE A 146 -3.49 -2.94 8.70
N ASP A 147 -3.62 -4.11 8.05
CA ASP A 147 -3.06 -5.37 8.53
C ASP A 147 -1.53 -5.31 8.67
N THR A 148 -0.85 -4.64 7.73
CA THR A 148 0.60 -4.44 7.76
C THR A 148 1.01 -3.49 8.88
N LEU A 149 0.32 -2.37 9.04
CA LEU A 149 0.62 -1.36 10.05
C LEU A 149 0.36 -1.89 11.45
N VAL A 150 -0.86 -2.35 11.72
CA VAL A 150 -1.27 -2.89 13.02
C VAL A 150 -0.47 -4.13 13.39
N GLY A 151 -0.22 -5.04 12.43
CA GLY A 151 0.64 -6.19 12.65
C GLY A 151 2.06 -5.84 13.07
N THR A 152 2.60 -4.72 12.58
CA THR A 152 3.96 -4.25 12.88
C THR A 152 4.04 -3.50 14.22
N ILE A 153 3.15 -2.54 14.46
CA ILE A 153 3.18 -1.75 15.71
C ILE A 153 2.75 -2.59 16.92
N LEU A 154 1.94 -3.62 16.74
CA LEU A 154 1.60 -4.57 17.80
C LEU A 154 2.59 -5.74 17.88
N ASP A 155 3.65 -5.77 17.08
CA ASP A 155 4.64 -6.85 17.03
C ASP A 155 4.00 -8.26 17.05
N ILE A 156 2.99 -8.47 16.19
CA ILE A 156 2.25 -9.73 16.14
C ILE A 156 3.07 -10.76 15.38
N GLU A 157 3.33 -11.90 16.02
CA GLU A 157 4.06 -13.01 15.41
C GLU A 157 3.44 -13.43 14.07
N GLY A 158 4.29 -13.61 13.06
CA GLY A 158 3.88 -13.93 11.69
C GLY A 158 3.27 -12.78 10.89
N LYS A 159 2.90 -11.65 11.53
CA LYS A 159 2.33 -10.47 10.83
C LYS A 159 3.28 -9.28 10.78
N THR A 160 4.06 -9.07 11.84
CA THR A 160 5.02 -7.97 11.96
C THR A 160 5.98 -7.93 10.78
N LYS A 161 6.27 -6.72 10.27
CA LYS A 161 7.31 -6.52 9.25
C LYS A 161 8.69 -6.31 9.85
N ASP A 162 8.76 -6.27 11.18
CA ASP A 162 9.99 -6.15 11.93
C ASP A 162 10.58 -7.52 12.30
N THR A 163 11.06 -8.24 11.28
CA THR A 163 11.60 -9.61 11.45
C THR A 163 13.12 -9.60 11.64
N ILE A 164 13.69 -10.72 12.09
CA ILE A 164 15.16 -10.91 12.13
C ILE A 164 15.79 -10.61 10.77
N LYS A 165 15.20 -11.13 9.68
CA LYS A 165 15.69 -10.85 8.31
C LYS A 165 15.67 -9.36 7.98
N ALA A 166 14.63 -8.64 8.43
CA ALA A 166 14.53 -7.20 8.24
C ALA A 166 15.60 -6.43 9.03
N ARG A 167 15.94 -6.86 10.26
CA ARG A 167 17.05 -6.26 11.03
C ARG A 167 18.40 -6.49 10.37
N LEU A 168 18.64 -7.70 9.86
CA LEU A 168 19.86 -8.02 9.10
C LEU A 168 19.98 -7.21 7.80
N ASP A 169 18.87 -6.85 7.16
CA ASP A 169 18.90 -5.91 6.03
C ASP A 169 19.32 -4.51 6.46
N LEU A 170 18.78 -4.00 7.58
CA LEU A 170 19.18 -2.69 8.11
C LEU A 170 20.68 -2.65 8.43
N GLU A 171 21.23 -3.73 8.98
CA GLU A 171 22.68 -3.90 9.19
C GLU A 171 23.46 -3.86 7.88
N ARG A 172 23.06 -4.65 6.88
CA ARG A 172 23.71 -4.68 5.56
C ARG A 172 23.66 -3.35 4.83
N MET A 173 22.55 -2.63 4.98
CA MET A 173 22.35 -1.31 4.39
C MET A 173 23.10 -0.20 5.15
N GLY A 174 23.63 -0.48 6.35
CA GLY A 174 24.36 0.52 7.14
C GLY A 174 23.47 1.60 7.76
N ILE A 175 22.15 1.38 7.84
CA ILE A 175 21.15 2.37 8.31
C ILE A 175 20.52 1.95 9.64
N ARG A 176 20.07 2.94 10.42
CA ARG A 176 19.30 2.74 11.67
C ARG A 176 19.93 1.76 12.65
N ARG A 177 21.16 2.05 13.07
CA ARG A 177 21.93 1.24 14.03
C ARG A 177 21.15 0.84 15.29
N GLY A 178 20.28 1.71 15.79
CA GLY A 178 19.42 1.41 16.96
C GLY A 178 18.42 0.28 16.73
N LEU A 179 18.26 -0.20 15.50
CA LEU A 179 17.42 -1.35 15.14
C LEU A 179 18.25 -2.58 14.75
N TRP A 180 19.57 -2.58 14.90
CA TRP A 180 20.37 -3.77 14.57
C TRP A 180 20.13 -4.89 15.59
N MET A 181 20.55 -6.12 15.26
CA MET A 181 20.51 -7.24 16.18
C MET A 181 21.45 -6.96 17.35
N ASN A 182 20.95 -7.14 18.58
CA ASN A 182 21.78 -7.05 19.78
C ASN A 182 22.64 -8.32 19.88
N ARG A 183 23.95 -8.15 20.02
CA ARG A 183 24.96 -9.22 20.09
C ARG A 183 25.69 -9.27 21.44
N ASP A 184 25.13 -8.65 22.48
CA ASP A 184 25.73 -8.58 23.82
C ASP A 184 25.65 -9.92 24.56
N SER A 185 24.84 -10.85 24.07
CA SER A 185 24.70 -12.23 24.58
C SER A 185 25.20 -13.26 23.56
N ASP A 186 25.52 -14.48 24.00
CA ASP A 186 25.94 -15.62 23.15
C ASP A 186 25.02 -15.89 21.94
N LYS A 187 23.77 -15.41 21.99
CA LYS A 187 22.83 -15.43 20.87
C LYS A 187 22.44 -14.02 20.47
N ALA A 188 22.51 -13.74 19.17
CA ALA A 188 21.99 -12.50 18.60
C ALA A 188 20.45 -12.43 18.80
N ARG A 189 19.97 -11.33 19.39
CA ARG A 189 18.54 -11.13 19.69
C ARG A 189 17.98 -9.90 19.00
N ARG A 190 16.68 -9.96 18.66
CA ARG A 190 15.92 -8.82 18.14
C ARG A 190 15.23 -8.12 19.32
N ASP A 191 15.68 -6.92 19.64
CA ASP A 191 15.03 -6.08 20.64
C ASP A 191 13.76 -5.42 20.07
N LEU A 192 12.81 -5.14 20.97
CA LEU A 192 11.55 -4.49 20.61
C LEU A 192 11.82 -3.11 20.00
N ALA A 193 11.29 -2.86 18.81
CA ALA A 193 11.47 -1.59 18.12
C ALA A 193 10.78 -0.43 18.87
N PHE A 194 11.30 0.78 18.71
CA PHE A 194 10.67 2.00 19.27
C PHE A 194 9.26 2.26 18.70
N PHE A 195 8.97 1.76 17.51
CA PHE A 195 7.65 1.85 16.86
C PHE A 195 6.71 0.70 17.23
N SER A 196 7.14 -0.22 18.09
CA SER A 196 6.33 -1.33 18.57
C SER A 196 5.86 -1.07 20.00
N MET A 197 4.58 -1.35 20.27
CA MET A 197 3.99 -1.21 21.60
C MET A 197 4.61 -2.19 22.58
N LYS A 198 4.91 -1.72 23.78
CA LYS A 198 5.33 -2.58 24.89
C LYS A 198 4.20 -3.55 25.28
N PRO A 199 4.50 -4.67 25.95
CA PRO A 199 3.47 -5.64 26.31
C PRO A 199 2.28 -5.07 27.11
N ASN A 200 2.52 -4.11 28.02
CA ASN A 200 1.46 -3.46 28.78
C ASN A 200 0.64 -2.49 27.92
N ASP A 201 1.31 -1.63 27.14
CA ASP A 201 0.68 -0.71 26.19
C ASP A 201 -0.18 -1.45 25.17
N LYS A 202 0.30 -2.62 24.69
CA LYS A 202 -0.46 -3.51 23.80
C LYS A 202 -1.74 -4.01 24.46
N LYS A 203 -1.69 -4.45 25.72
CA LYS A 203 -2.88 -4.88 26.47
C LYS A 203 -3.85 -3.72 26.68
N GLU A 204 -3.33 -2.54 26.99
CA GLU A 204 -4.14 -1.32 27.15
C GLU A 204 -4.85 -0.94 25.85
N PHE A 205 -4.13 -0.94 24.73
CA PHE A 205 -4.69 -0.70 23.39
C PHE A 205 -5.82 -1.67 23.07
N LEU A 206 -5.61 -2.97 23.28
CA LEU A 206 -6.62 -3.99 22.99
C LEU A 206 -7.84 -3.86 23.91
N LYS A 207 -7.63 -3.54 25.20
CA LYS A 207 -8.74 -3.25 26.14
C LYS A 207 -9.54 -2.03 25.68
N PHE A 208 -8.87 -0.94 25.30
CA PHE A 208 -9.52 0.24 24.72
C PHE A 208 -10.40 -0.15 23.54
N VAL A 209 -9.84 -0.83 22.54
CA VAL A 209 -10.58 -1.26 21.35
C VAL A 209 -11.79 -2.14 21.71
N SER A 210 -11.62 -3.08 22.64
CA SER A 210 -12.71 -3.97 23.09
C SER A 210 -13.83 -3.24 23.84
N SER A 211 -13.54 -2.07 24.42
CA SER A 211 -14.50 -1.27 25.19
C SER A 211 -15.35 -0.34 24.31
N VAL A 212 -14.93 -0.09 23.07
CA VAL A 212 -15.63 0.84 22.18
C VAL A 212 -16.96 0.24 21.74
N LYS A 213 -18.03 1.01 21.92
CA LYS A 213 -19.36 0.69 21.41
C LYS A 213 -19.70 1.60 20.23
N PHE A 214 -20.40 1.03 19.26
CA PHE A 214 -20.85 1.72 18.06
C PHE A 214 -22.38 1.66 17.93
N PRO A 215 -22.99 2.60 17.20
CA PRO A 215 -24.39 2.48 16.83
C PRO A 215 -24.68 1.17 16.09
N ASP A 216 -25.90 0.67 16.23
CA ASP A 216 -26.33 -0.53 15.53
C ASP A 216 -26.21 -0.37 14.00
N GLY A 217 -25.79 -1.43 13.32
CA GLY A 217 -25.52 -1.44 11.89
C GLY A 217 -24.29 -0.66 11.42
N TYR A 218 -23.51 -0.02 12.32
CA TYR A 218 -22.34 0.77 11.90
C TYR A 218 -21.09 -0.08 11.68
N VAL A 219 -20.76 -1.01 12.58
CA VAL A 219 -19.59 -1.90 12.46
C VAL A 219 -19.89 -3.21 13.16
N SER A 220 -19.18 -4.30 12.81
CA SER A 220 -19.35 -5.55 13.56
C SER A 220 -18.93 -5.37 15.02
N ASN A 221 -19.32 -6.30 15.89
CA ASN A 221 -18.92 -6.25 17.29
C ASN A 221 -17.40 -6.53 17.41
N ILE A 222 -16.60 -5.46 17.31
CA ILE A 222 -15.13 -5.50 17.32
C ILE A 222 -14.61 -6.16 18.58
N ALA A 223 -15.29 -6.08 19.72
CA ALA A 223 -14.87 -6.74 20.95
C ALA A 223 -14.70 -8.26 20.77
N ARG A 224 -15.51 -8.90 19.92
CA ARG A 224 -15.37 -10.34 19.59
C ARG A 224 -14.14 -10.66 18.74
N CYS A 225 -13.54 -9.64 18.12
CA CYS A 225 -12.35 -9.73 17.29
C CYS A 225 -11.07 -9.41 18.08
N VAL A 226 -11.16 -9.11 19.38
CA VAL A 226 -10.00 -8.78 20.22
C VAL A 226 -9.63 -9.97 21.10
N ASN A 227 -8.37 -10.41 21.03
CA ASN A 227 -7.80 -11.31 22.02
C ASN A 227 -6.73 -10.56 22.82
N VAL A 228 -7.11 -10.08 24.00
CA VAL A 228 -6.24 -9.27 24.89
C VAL A 228 -5.06 -10.10 25.39
N ASP A 229 -5.31 -11.32 25.88
CA ASP A 229 -4.26 -12.19 26.43
C ASP A 229 -3.30 -12.68 25.35
N GLY A 230 -3.84 -12.96 24.15
CA GLY A 230 -3.08 -13.30 22.96
C GLY A 230 -2.44 -12.11 22.23
N GLY A 231 -2.67 -10.87 22.69
CA GLY A 231 -2.05 -9.67 22.14
C GLY A 231 -2.37 -9.39 20.66
N LYS A 232 -3.52 -9.86 20.14
CA LYS A 232 -3.81 -9.82 18.69
C LYS A 232 -5.29 -9.67 18.37
N PHE A 233 -5.56 -9.23 17.14
CA PHE A 233 -6.91 -9.26 16.56
C PHE A 233 -7.16 -10.57 15.79
N THR A 234 -8.41 -11.03 15.83
CA THR A 234 -8.90 -12.19 15.09
C THR A 234 -10.13 -11.80 14.27
N ARG A 235 -10.19 -12.27 13.02
CA ARG A 235 -11.41 -12.19 12.18
C ARG A 235 -11.97 -10.77 11.89
N LEU A 236 -11.14 -9.73 11.87
CA LEU A 236 -11.57 -8.41 11.39
C LEU A 236 -11.88 -8.47 9.88
N LYS A 237 -13.06 -7.99 9.49
CA LYS A 237 -13.44 -7.83 8.09
C LYS A 237 -12.91 -6.51 7.52
N SER A 238 -12.95 -6.36 6.20
CA SER A 238 -12.52 -5.14 5.49
C SER A 238 -13.22 -3.88 6.03
N HIS A 239 -14.51 -3.97 6.35
CA HIS A 239 -15.27 -2.84 6.90
C HIS A 239 -14.81 -2.48 8.32
N ASP A 240 -14.53 -3.48 9.17
CA ASP A 240 -14.03 -3.23 10.52
C ASP A 240 -12.65 -2.56 10.47
N CYS A 241 -11.77 -3.01 9.57
CA CYS A 241 -10.47 -2.39 9.36
C CYS A 241 -10.59 -0.93 8.91
N HIS A 242 -11.53 -0.62 8.03
CA HIS A 242 -11.79 0.75 7.57
C HIS A 242 -12.25 1.68 8.70
N VAL A 243 -13.24 1.26 9.49
CA VAL A 243 -13.69 2.03 10.66
C VAL A 243 -12.55 2.18 11.66
N PHE A 244 -11.80 1.11 11.91
CA PHE A 244 -10.67 1.13 12.83
C PHE A 244 -9.60 2.12 12.36
N MET A 245 -9.13 1.98 11.12
CA MET A 245 -8.06 2.79 10.53
C MET A 245 -8.36 4.28 10.64
N GLN A 246 -9.62 4.67 10.39
CA GLN A 246 -10.02 6.07 10.33
C GLN A 246 -10.43 6.66 11.69
N ARG A 247 -11.00 5.86 12.60
CA ARG A 247 -11.62 6.35 13.84
C ARG A 247 -10.89 5.93 15.10
N LEU A 248 -10.53 4.65 15.20
CA LEU A 248 -10.01 4.08 16.44
C LEU A 248 -8.49 4.20 16.54
N LEU A 249 -7.77 3.85 15.47
CA LEU A 249 -6.32 3.86 15.46
C LEU A 249 -5.73 5.22 15.87
N PRO A 250 -6.13 6.37 15.29
CA PRO A 250 -5.52 7.67 15.62
C PRO A 250 -5.83 8.15 17.04
N VAL A 251 -6.81 7.55 17.73
CA VAL A 251 -7.13 7.83 19.13
C VAL A 251 -6.36 6.89 20.04
N GLY A 252 -6.41 5.59 19.74
CA GLY A 252 -5.87 4.55 20.61
C GLY A 252 -4.34 4.52 20.71
N ILE A 253 -3.60 5.07 19.74
CA ILE A 253 -2.13 4.99 19.74
C ILE A 253 -1.44 6.19 20.42
N ARG A 254 -2.16 7.28 20.73
CA ARG A 254 -1.56 8.61 21.00
C ARG A 254 -0.55 8.62 22.14
N HIS A 255 -0.86 7.93 23.24
CA HIS A 255 -0.02 7.86 24.43
C HIS A 255 0.77 6.54 24.52
N LEU A 256 0.62 5.65 23.54
CA LEU A 256 1.18 4.30 23.54
C LEU A 256 2.41 4.15 22.63
N LEU A 257 2.66 5.13 21.76
CA LEU A 257 3.78 5.14 20.82
C LEU A 257 4.45 6.52 20.80
N PRO A 258 5.73 6.61 20.41
CA PRO A 258 6.41 7.91 20.26
C PRO A 258 5.70 8.82 19.26
N GLU A 259 5.76 10.13 19.49
CA GLU A 259 5.07 11.13 18.68
C GLU A 259 5.46 11.06 17.18
N ASP A 260 6.74 10.76 16.90
CA ASP A 260 7.25 10.59 15.54
C ASP A 260 6.66 9.38 14.81
N VAL A 261 6.11 8.40 15.54
CA VAL A 261 5.39 7.25 14.99
C VAL A 261 3.89 7.55 14.89
N VAL A 262 3.33 8.19 15.92
CA VAL A 262 1.90 8.53 15.99
C VAL A 262 1.50 9.51 14.90
N LYS A 263 2.26 10.60 14.69
CA LYS A 263 1.90 11.67 13.73
C LYS A 263 1.72 11.14 12.30
N PRO A 264 2.66 10.38 11.70
CA PRO A 264 2.46 9.83 10.36
C PRO A 264 1.29 8.84 10.27
N ILE A 265 1.04 8.04 11.33
CA ILE A 265 -0.12 7.13 11.37
C ILE A 265 -1.43 7.92 11.41
N MET A 266 -1.52 8.98 12.23
CA MET A 266 -2.70 9.85 12.27
C MET A 266 -2.94 10.54 10.92
N LEU A 267 -1.87 10.96 10.24
CA LEU A 267 -1.98 11.55 8.91
C LEU A 267 -2.47 10.53 7.88
N LEU A 268 -2.02 9.27 7.96
CA LEU A 268 -2.54 8.18 7.14
C LEU A 268 -4.04 7.90 7.40
N SER A 269 -4.46 7.88 8.67
CA SER A 269 -5.88 7.77 9.04
C SER A 269 -6.71 8.90 8.45
N ARG A 270 -6.20 10.14 8.50
CA ARG A 270 -6.83 11.30 7.87
C ARG A 270 -6.90 11.16 6.35
N PHE A 271 -5.82 10.70 5.72
CA PHE A 271 -5.76 10.44 4.28
C PHE A 271 -6.89 9.51 3.83
N PHE A 272 -7.04 8.34 4.46
CA PHE A 272 -8.13 7.41 4.08
C PHE A 272 -9.50 7.99 4.38
N SER A 273 -9.67 8.70 5.50
CA SER A 273 -10.95 9.33 5.84
C SER A 273 -11.37 10.40 4.82
N GLN A 274 -10.43 11.21 4.33
CA GLN A 274 -10.70 12.23 3.31
C GLN A 274 -10.87 11.62 1.91
N LEU A 275 -10.06 10.63 1.56
CA LEU A 275 -10.13 9.93 0.27
C LEU A 275 -11.48 9.21 0.09
N THR A 276 -12.02 8.64 1.17
CA THR A 276 -13.27 7.87 1.18
C THR A 276 -14.49 8.72 1.58
N ALA A 277 -14.34 10.03 1.65
CA ALA A 277 -15.45 10.94 1.93
C ALA A 277 -16.54 10.86 0.86
N LYS A 278 -17.80 11.02 1.28
CA LYS A 278 -18.98 11.01 0.38
C LYS A 278 -18.92 12.09 -0.70
N THR A 279 -18.23 13.19 -0.43
CA THR A 279 -18.05 14.30 -1.37
C THR A 279 -16.56 14.61 -1.46
N LEU A 280 -16.08 14.88 -2.67
CA LEU A 280 -14.69 15.22 -2.91
C LEU A 280 -14.57 16.67 -3.36
N ARG A 281 -13.64 17.40 -2.75
CA ARG A 281 -13.18 18.69 -3.26
C ARG A 281 -11.84 18.49 -3.94
N LYS A 282 -11.66 19.07 -5.13
CA LYS A 282 -10.40 18.95 -5.89
C LYS A 282 -9.19 19.45 -5.10
N THR A 283 -9.36 20.54 -4.34
CA THR A 283 -8.33 21.09 -3.45
C THR A 283 -7.86 20.08 -2.41
N ASP A 284 -8.79 19.32 -1.83
CA ASP A 284 -8.45 18.29 -0.84
C ASP A 284 -7.65 17.16 -1.49
N MET A 285 -8.02 16.73 -2.71
CA MET A 285 -7.26 15.69 -3.41
C MET A 285 -5.86 16.13 -3.81
N PHE A 286 -5.67 17.40 -4.18
CA PHE A 286 -4.33 17.96 -4.38
C PHE A 286 -3.50 17.94 -3.10
N GLN A 287 -4.11 18.26 -1.96
CA GLN A 287 -3.44 18.13 -0.66
C GLN A 287 -3.12 16.66 -0.35
N LEU A 288 -4.04 15.73 -0.61
CA LEU A 288 -3.80 14.30 -0.39
C LEU A 288 -2.65 13.74 -1.23
N ARG A 289 -2.40 14.26 -2.44
CA ARG A 289 -1.21 13.90 -3.24
C ARG A 289 0.09 14.23 -2.48
N HIS A 290 0.13 15.35 -1.76
CA HIS A 290 1.30 15.72 -0.95
C HIS A 290 1.35 14.94 0.37
N ASP A 291 0.22 14.84 1.08
CA ASP A 291 0.14 14.20 2.39
C ASP A 291 0.58 12.73 2.32
N ILE A 292 0.13 11.97 1.31
CA ILE A 292 0.49 10.55 1.22
C ILE A 292 1.99 10.34 0.97
N VAL A 293 2.61 11.21 0.17
CA VAL A 293 4.06 11.16 -0.08
C VAL A 293 4.82 11.43 1.22
N GLN A 294 4.38 12.41 2.01
CA GLN A 294 4.98 12.69 3.31
C GLN A 294 4.81 11.52 4.28
N VAL A 295 3.63 10.90 4.34
CA VAL A 295 3.36 9.71 5.16
C VAL A 295 4.32 8.58 4.77
N LEU A 296 4.40 8.24 3.48
CA LEU A 296 5.24 7.14 3.01
C LEU A 296 6.72 7.42 3.22
N CYS A 297 7.18 8.66 3.05
CA CYS A 297 8.56 9.03 3.35
C CYS A 297 8.86 8.92 4.85
N LYS A 298 7.97 9.43 5.73
CA LYS A 298 8.14 9.27 7.18
C LYS A 298 8.13 7.80 7.59
N PHE A 299 7.24 7.01 7.02
CA PHE A 299 7.23 5.58 7.21
C PHE A 299 8.52 4.95 6.76
N GLU A 300 9.09 5.38 5.61
CA GLU A 300 10.36 4.84 5.13
C GLU A 300 11.43 5.06 6.19
N MET A 301 11.46 6.21 6.86
CA MET A 301 12.41 6.52 7.93
C MET A 301 12.19 5.71 9.22
N ILE A 302 10.95 5.30 9.49
CA ILE A 302 10.55 4.63 10.75
C ILE A 302 10.64 3.11 10.62
N PHE A 303 9.99 2.55 9.61
CA PHE A 303 9.78 1.11 9.46
C PHE A 303 10.83 0.46 8.55
N PRO A 304 11.18 -0.81 8.78
CA PRO A 304 12.13 -1.51 7.93
C PRO A 304 11.60 -1.65 6.49
N PRO A 305 12.49 -1.84 5.49
CA PRO A 305 12.08 -2.03 4.08
C PRO A 305 10.98 -3.06 3.86
N ALA A 306 10.96 -4.13 4.66
CA ALA A 306 9.93 -5.17 4.64
C ALA A 306 8.50 -4.64 4.89
N PHE A 307 8.33 -3.43 5.41
CA PHE A 307 7.05 -2.76 5.59
C PHE A 307 6.40 -2.38 4.25
N PHE A 308 7.20 -2.06 3.24
CA PHE A 308 6.74 -1.49 1.99
C PHE A 308 6.34 -2.56 0.98
N THR A 309 5.16 -3.13 1.19
CA THR A 309 4.51 -4.01 0.21
C THR A 309 4.02 -3.22 -1.00
N SER A 310 3.60 -3.90 -2.07
CA SER A 310 2.99 -3.24 -3.22
C SER A 310 1.76 -2.41 -2.82
N MET A 311 1.00 -2.86 -1.81
CA MET A 311 -0.17 -2.15 -1.30
C MET A 311 0.20 -0.82 -0.63
N MET A 312 1.35 -0.75 0.05
CA MET A 312 1.84 0.52 0.58
C MET A 312 2.18 1.49 -0.55
N HIS A 313 2.84 0.98 -1.59
CA HIS A 313 3.27 1.79 -2.72
C HIS A 313 2.10 2.39 -3.50
N VAL A 314 1.09 1.57 -3.84
CA VAL A 314 -0.01 2.04 -4.69
C VAL A 314 -0.87 3.15 -4.07
N MET A 315 -0.73 3.41 -2.76
CA MET A 315 -1.39 4.54 -2.10
C MET A 315 -1.03 5.89 -2.75
N VAL A 316 0.18 6.04 -3.30
CA VAL A 316 0.59 7.28 -4.02
C VAL A 316 -0.26 7.58 -5.24
N HIS A 317 -0.96 6.59 -5.79
CA HIS A 317 -1.79 6.73 -6.99
C HIS A 317 -3.26 7.04 -6.68
N LEU A 318 -3.74 6.72 -5.48
CA LEU A 318 -5.17 6.83 -5.14
C LEU A 318 -5.74 8.25 -5.27
N PRO A 319 -5.02 9.33 -4.88
CA PRO A 319 -5.51 10.69 -5.10
C PRO A 319 -5.71 11.04 -6.58
N GLU A 320 -4.86 10.52 -7.46
CA GLU A 320 -4.99 10.72 -8.91
C GLU A 320 -6.24 10.01 -9.44
N GLU A 321 -6.46 8.76 -9.03
CA GLU A 321 -7.65 8.02 -9.41
C GLU A 321 -8.93 8.73 -8.94
N ALA A 322 -8.92 9.30 -7.73
CA ALA A 322 -10.04 10.09 -7.19
C ALA A 322 -10.27 11.40 -7.96
N LEU A 323 -9.21 12.07 -8.43
CA LEU A 323 -9.34 13.27 -9.26
C LEU A 323 -9.90 12.97 -10.65
N LEU A 324 -9.58 11.82 -11.21
CA LEU A 324 -10.04 11.41 -12.54
C LEU A 324 -11.46 10.85 -12.53
N ALA A 325 -11.78 10.01 -11.54
CA ALA A 325 -13.02 9.23 -11.54
C ALA A 325 -13.98 9.56 -10.40
N GLY A 326 -13.66 10.57 -9.58
CA GLY A 326 -14.54 11.08 -8.53
C GLY A 326 -14.53 10.22 -7.26
N PRO A 327 -15.58 10.37 -6.42
CA PRO A 327 -15.65 9.74 -5.09
C PRO A 327 -15.42 8.23 -5.10
N VAL A 328 -14.65 7.73 -4.12
CA VAL A 328 -14.28 6.32 -4.00
C VAL A 328 -15.48 5.42 -3.73
N ASN A 329 -16.55 5.95 -3.13
CA ASN A 329 -17.74 5.17 -2.77
C ASN A 329 -18.46 4.54 -3.97
N TYR A 330 -18.21 5.02 -5.19
CA TYR A 330 -18.74 4.45 -6.44
C TYR A 330 -17.74 3.51 -7.15
N ARG A 331 -16.55 3.32 -6.58
CA ARG A 331 -15.39 2.67 -7.23
C ARG A 331 -14.63 1.73 -6.29
N TRP A 332 -15.30 1.25 -5.25
CA TRP A 332 -14.82 0.22 -4.33
C TRP A 332 -15.86 -0.90 -4.23
N MET A 333 -15.47 -2.05 -3.68
CA MET A 333 -16.32 -3.25 -3.71
C MET A 333 -17.20 -3.48 -2.47
N TYR A 334 -17.21 -2.57 -1.49
CA TYR A 334 -18.05 -2.70 -0.27
C TYR A 334 -19.54 -3.02 -0.52
N PRO A 335 -20.23 -2.48 -1.55
CA PRO A 335 -21.63 -2.83 -1.77
C PRO A 335 -21.87 -4.24 -2.31
N ILE A 336 -20.81 -4.89 -2.81
CA ILE A 336 -20.87 -6.19 -3.48
C ILE A 336 -20.37 -7.31 -2.54
N GLU A 337 -19.42 -7.00 -1.64
CA GLU A 337 -18.87 -7.89 -0.61
C GLU A 337 -19.56 -7.76 0.75
#